data_AF-A0A353YF08-F1
#
_entry.id   AF-A0A353YF08-F1
#
_cell.length_a   1.000
_cell.length_b   1.000
_cell.length_c   1.000
_cell.angle_alpha   90.00
_cell.angle_beta   90.00
_cell.angle_gamma   90.00
#
_symmetry.space_group_name_H-M   'P 1'
#
loop_
_entity.id
_entity.type
_entity.pdbx_description
1 polymer ?
#
loop_
_entity_poly.entity_id
_entity_poly.type
_entity_poly.pdbx_seq_one_letter_code
_entity_poly.pdbx_strand_id
1 'polypeptide(L)'
;MGTSQKISRGFHKLALFLAAIVLLLGVAWSAATAINAANSARQSHDEQLELVCAKTAITNNFGDHALVAEPDGRIDLKTWGCSDEQEMVLYNDVLNARAPDEFSYATELLPPLTLGLSITLALSLAVYGVVRAVGWVIGGFVS
;
A
#
# COMPACT_ATOMS: atom_id res chain seq x y z
N MET A 1 21.94 -43.89 -17.52
CA MET A 1 21.02 -42.78 -17.16
C MET A 1 20.22 -42.42 -18.40
N GLY A 2 18.92 -42.71 -18.41
CA GLY A 2 18.06 -42.47 -19.56
C GLY A 2 17.91 -40.99 -19.87
N THR A 3 17.74 -40.67 -21.14
CA THR A 3 17.54 -39.32 -21.69
C THR A 3 16.40 -38.58 -20.98
N SER A 4 15.34 -39.30 -20.60
CA SER A 4 14.18 -38.81 -19.85
C SER A 4 14.53 -38.25 -18.45
N GLN A 5 15.45 -38.88 -17.71
CA GLN A 5 15.91 -38.37 -16.40
C GLN A 5 16.72 -37.08 -16.52
N LYS A 6 17.52 -36.92 -17.59
CA LYS A 6 18.28 -35.70 -17.84
C LYS A 6 17.36 -34.53 -18.19
N ILE A 7 16.35 -34.77 -19.03
CA ILE A 7 15.36 -33.76 -19.44
C ILE A 7 14.53 -33.31 -18.23
N SER A 8 14.00 -34.25 -17.43
CA SER A 8 13.23 -33.93 -16.23
C SER A 8 14.02 -33.09 -15.20
N ARG A 9 15.31 -33.40 -15.00
CA ARG A 9 16.21 -32.60 -14.15
C ARG A 9 16.46 -31.19 -14.68
N GLY A 10 16.55 -31.02 -16.00
CA GLY A 10 16.69 -29.71 -16.64
C GLY A 10 15.46 -28.82 -16.41
N PHE A 11 14.27 -29.37 -16.65
CA PHE A 11 13.01 -28.64 -16.42
C PHE A 11 12.77 -28.31 -14.95
N HIS A 12 13.21 -29.15 -14.01
CA HIS A 12 13.13 -28.83 -12.59
C HIS A 12 13.96 -27.58 -12.23
N LYS A 13 15.19 -27.47 -12.74
CA LYS A 13 16.03 -26.29 -12.52
C LYS A 13 15.44 -25.05 -13.17
N LEU A 14 14.93 -25.18 -14.40
CA LEU A 14 14.25 -24.10 -15.11
C LEU A 14 13.00 -23.62 -14.35
N ALA A 15 12.18 -24.56 -13.86
CA ALA A 15 10.98 -24.26 -13.08
C ALA A 15 11.30 -23.50 -11.80
N LEU A 16 12.34 -23.94 -11.06
CA LEU A 16 12.81 -23.23 -9.86
C LEU A 16 13.32 -21.83 -10.20
N PHE A 17 14.08 -21.68 -11.28
CA PHE A 17 14.63 -20.39 -11.67
C PHE A 17 13.53 -19.39 -12.04
N LEU A 18 12.54 -19.83 -12.84
CA LEU A 18 11.39 -18.99 -13.21
C LEU A 18 10.52 -18.66 -12.01
N ALA A 19 10.22 -19.63 -11.15
CA ALA A 19 9.44 -19.39 -9.93
C ALA A 19 10.15 -18.43 -8.97
N ALA A 20 11.48 -18.52 -8.86
CA ALA A 20 12.28 -17.60 -8.05
C ALA A 20 12.22 -16.15 -8.58
N ILE A 21 12.28 -15.95 -9.90
CA ILE A 21 12.14 -14.61 -10.50
C ILE A 21 10.76 -14.03 -10.17
N VAL A 22 9.70 -14.82 -10.36
CA VAL A 22 8.31 -14.39 -10.04
C VAL A 22 8.17 -14.08 -8.55
N LEU A 23 8.76 -14.90 -7.68
CA LEU A 23 8.77 -14.64 -6.24
C LEU A 23 9.46 -13.32 -5.90
N LEU A 24 10.66 -13.08 -6.42
CA LEU A 24 11.42 -11.86 -6.13
C LEU A 24 10.67 -10.60 -6.60
N LEU A 25 10.14 -10.63 -7.82
CA LEU A 25 9.37 -9.51 -8.37
C LEU A 25 8.08 -9.28 -7.59
N GLY A 26 7.35 -10.35 -7.26
CA GLY A 26 6.10 -10.24 -6.53
C GLY A 26 6.29 -9.81 -5.07
N VAL A 27 7.36 -10.23 -4.41
CA VAL A 27 7.72 -9.75 -3.05
C VAL A 27 8.04 -8.26 -3.08
N ALA A 28 8.87 -7.81 -4.04
CA ALA A 28 9.20 -6.40 -4.18
C ALA A 28 7.96 -5.55 -4.46
N TRP A 29 7.09 -6.01 -5.36
CA TRP A 29 5.84 -5.33 -5.68
C TRP A 29 4.88 -5.28 -4.49
N SER A 30 4.71 -6.39 -3.76
CA SER A 30 3.85 -6.47 -2.57
C SER A 30 4.34 -5.55 -1.44
N ALA A 31 5.65 -5.46 -1.25
CA ALA A 31 6.23 -4.53 -0.28
C ALA A 31 5.98 -3.07 -0.69
N ALA A 32 6.18 -2.73 -1.97
CA ALA A 32 5.96 -1.37 -2.46
C ALA A 32 4.50 -0.95 -2.34
N THR A 33 3.54 -1.82 -2.69
CA THR A 33 2.11 -1.52 -2.57
C THR A 33 1.68 -1.36 -1.12
N ALA A 34 2.17 -2.22 -0.22
CA ALA A 34 1.89 -2.11 1.20
C ALA A 34 2.44 -0.82 1.80
N ILE A 35 3.69 -0.46 1.50
CA ILE A 35 4.32 0.78 1.97
C ILE A 35 3.55 2.01 1.45
N ASN A 36 3.18 2.01 0.17
CA ASN A 36 2.42 3.11 -0.40
C ASN A 36 1.04 3.25 0.25
N ALA A 37 0.36 2.14 0.53
CA ALA A 37 -0.91 2.15 1.25
C ALA A 37 -0.76 2.72 2.67
N ALA A 38 0.23 2.24 3.43
CA ALA A 38 0.48 2.71 4.79
C ALA A 38 0.88 4.19 4.83
N ASN A 39 1.69 4.64 3.87
CA ASN A 39 2.08 6.06 3.77
C ASN A 39 0.91 6.94 3.36
N SER A 40 0.06 6.47 2.43
CA SER A 40 -1.16 7.19 2.05
C SER A 40 -2.15 7.28 3.21
N ALA A 41 -2.33 6.20 3.97
CA ALA A 41 -3.18 6.19 5.15
C ALA A 41 -2.65 7.14 6.23
N ARG A 42 -1.32 7.14 6.45
CA ARG A 42 -0.68 8.10 7.35
C ARG A 42 -0.95 9.54 6.95
N GLN A 43 -0.71 9.87 5.67
CA GLN A 43 -0.94 11.21 5.17
C GLN A 43 -2.41 11.64 5.40
N SER A 44 -3.37 10.77 5.08
CA SER A 44 -4.79 11.08 5.30
C SER A 44 -5.16 11.26 6.78
N HIS A 45 -4.48 10.55 7.68
CA HIS A 45 -4.66 10.69 9.11
C HIS A 45 -4.08 12.01 9.62
N ASP A 46 -2.87 12.36 9.16
CA ASP A 46 -2.21 13.63 9.52
C ASP A 46 -3.06 14.82 9.03
N GLU A 47 -3.55 14.81 7.78
CA GLU A 47 -4.48 15.83 7.24
C GLU A 47 -5.76 15.98 8.11
N GLN A 48 -6.34 14.88 8.58
CA GLN A 48 -7.51 14.94 9.48
C GLN A 48 -7.19 15.53 10.85
N LEU A 49 -5.99 15.28 11.39
CA LEU A 49 -5.56 15.90 12.65
C LEU A 49 -5.46 17.43 12.52
N GLU A 50 -4.94 17.92 11.41
CA GLU A 50 -4.82 19.37 11.16
C GLU A 50 -6.21 20.04 11.11
N LEU A 51 -7.18 19.40 10.45
CA LEU A 51 -8.57 19.85 10.42
C LEU A 51 -9.23 19.85 11.81
N VAL A 52 -8.97 18.84 12.64
CA VAL A 52 -9.51 18.74 14.01
C VAL A 52 -8.87 19.78 14.94
N CYS A 53 -7.58 20.07 14.74
CA CYS A 53 -6.90 21.19 15.39
C CYS A 53 -7.61 22.51 15.05
N ALA A 54 -7.84 22.77 13.76
CA ALA A 54 -8.51 24.00 13.32
C ALA A 54 -9.94 24.09 13.86
N LYS A 55 -10.70 22.99 13.86
CA LYS A 55 -12.04 22.92 14.46
C LYS A 55 -12.02 23.27 15.95
N THR A 56 -11.04 22.76 16.67
CA THR A 56 -10.86 23.04 18.11
C THR A 56 -10.52 24.51 18.33
N ALA A 57 -9.64 25.09 17.50
CA ALA A 57 -9.30 26.51 17.54
C ALA A 57 -10.53 27.40 17.25
N ILE A 58 -11.35 27.07 16.24
CA ILE A 58 -12.62 27.76 15.95
C ILE A 58 -13.53 27.72 17.18
N THR A 59 -13.71 26.52 17.75
CA THR A 59 -14.67 26.30 18.85
C THR A 59 -14.25 27.04 20.11
N ASN A 60 -12.95 27.05 20.43
CA ASN A 60 -12.43 27.66 21.66
C ASN A 60 -12.24 29.18 21.55
N ASN A 61 -11.89 29.69 20.36
CA ASN A 61 -11.54 31.10 20.14
C ASN A 61 -12.44 31.76 19.08
N PHE A 62 -13.74 31.48 19.14
CA PHE A 62 -14.76 31.96 18.19
C PHE A 62 -14.77 33.50 17.98
N GLY A 63 -14.15 34.28 18.89
CA GLY A 63 -14.07 35.74 18.82
C GLY A 63 -12.81 36.32 18.16
N ASP A 64 -11.65 35.63 18.25
CA ASP A 64 -10.35 36.15 17.75
C ASP A 64 -10.00 35.65 16.34
N HIS A 65 -10.48 34.46 15.95
CA HIS A 65 -10.15 33.86 14.65
C HIS A 65 -11.31 33.89 13.62
N ALA A 66 -12.50 34.35 14.02
CA ALA A 66 -13.65 34.50 13.11
C ALA A 66 -13.43 35.56 12.00
N LEU A 67 -12.31 36.26 12.00
CA LEU A 67 -11.94 37.30 11.03
C LEU A 67 -10.86 36.87 10.02
N VAL A 68 -10.37 35.62 10.09
CA VAL A 68 -9.33 35.09 9.18
C VAL A 68 -9.88 33.95 8.30
N ALA A 69 -11.17 34.03 7.96
CA ALA A 69 -11.68 33.32 6.80
C ALA A 69 -11.58 34.27 5.61
N GLU A 70 -10.94 33.83 4.53
CA GLU A 70 -10.88 34.61 3.29
C GLU A 70 -12.32 34.81 2.76
N PRO A 71 -12.60 35.84 1.94
CA PRO A 71 -13.94 36.11 1.41
C PRO A 71 -14.58 34.95 0.62
N ASP A 72 -13.80 33.94 0.24
CA ASP A 72 -14.27 32.70 -0.40
C ASP A 72 -14.70 31.61 0.60
N GLY A 73 -14.60 31.86 1.90
CA GLY A 73 -14.96 30.93 2.98
C GLY A 73 -13.89 29.88 3.28
N ARG A 74 -12.65 30.10 2.84
CA ARG A 74 -11.50 29.23 3.13
C ARG A 74 -10.69 29.74 4.32
N ILE A 75 -10.02 28.82 5.00
CA ILE A 75 -9.17 29.06 6.16
C ILE A 75 -7.77 28.54 5.84
N ASP A 76 -6.73 29.31 6.17
CA ASP A 76 -5.34 28.87 6.12
C ASP A 76 -4.96 28.14 7.42
N LEU A 77 -4.71 26.83 7.34
CA LEU A 77 -4.31 26.00 8.49
C LEU A 77 -2.97 26.44 9.10
N LYS A 78 -2.07 27.01 8.30
CA LYS A 78 -0.76 27.49 8.76
C LYS A 78 -0.87 28.70 9.65
N THR A 79 -1.68 29.67 9.23
CA THR A 79 -1.95 30.89 10.00
C THR A 79 -2.57 30.56 11.37
N TRP A 80 -3.23 29.41 11.47
CA TRP A 80 -3.86 28.91 12.69
C TRP A 80 -2.94 28.00 13.52
N GLY A 81 -1.71 27.75 13.06
CA GLY A 81 -0.73 26.90 13.74
C GLY A 81 -1.08 25.42 13.74
N CYS A 82 -1.99 24.99 12.86
CA CYS A 82 -2.45 23.61 12.74
C CYS A 82 -1.75 22.83 11.63
N SER A 83 -1.05 23.52 10.71
CA SER A 83 -0.23 22.93 9.65
C SER A 83 1.11 23.65 9.53
N ASP A 84 2.14 22.94 9.09
CA ASP A 84 3.44 23.54 8.75
C ASP A 84 3.44 24.18 7.34
N GLU A 85 2.57 23.69 6.46
CA GLU A 85 2.44 24.14 5.07
C GLU A 85 1.21 25.04 4.91
N GLN A 86 1.25 25.94 3.92
CA GLN A 86 0.07 26.76 3.61
C GLN A 86 -0.98 25.87 2.95
N GLU A 87 -2.05 25.60 3.69
CA GLU A 87 -3.15 24.77 3.23
C GLU A 87 -4.49 25.50 3.42
N MET A 88 -5.17 25.74 2.31
CA MET A 88 -6.44 26.45 2.25
C MET A 88 -7.60 25.47 2.20
N VAL A 89 -8.33 25.34 3.31
CA VAL A 89 -9.45 24.40 3.48
C VAL A 89 -10.77 25.15 3.65
N LEU A 90 -11.89 24.59 3.20
CA LEU A 90 -13.18 25.26 3.41
C LEU A 90 -13.56 25.22 4.88
N TYR A 91 -14.12 26.33 5.37
CA TYR A 91 -14.63 26.44 6.74
C TYR A 91 -15.61 25.32 7.09
N ASN A 92 -16.47 24.93 6.15
CA ASN A 92 -17.42 23.84 6.33
C ASN A 92 -16.74 22.47 6.48
N ASP A 93 -15.62 22.23 5.80
CA ASP A 93 -14.88 20.96 5.90
C ASP A 93 -14.24 20.83 7.28
N VAL A 94 -13.71 21.94 7.81
CA VAL A 94 -13.17 22.02 9.17
C VAL A 94 -14.26 21.76 10.21
N LEU A 95 -15.43 22.38 10.09
CA LEU A 95 -16.54 22.14 11.03
C LEU A 95 -17.04 20.69 10.99
N ASN A 96 -17.04 20.07 9.82
CA ASN A 96 -17.46 18.68 9.64
C ASN A 96 -16.34 17.67 9.90
N ALA A 97 -15.11 18.13 10.19
CA ALA A 97 -13.99 17.25 10.48
C ALA A 97 -14.28 16.35 11.69
N ARG A 98 -13.89 15.10 11.56
CA ARG A 98 -14.00 14.07 12.60
C ARG A 98 -12.60 13.76 13.12
N ALA A 99 -12.50 13.52 14.43
CA ALA A 99 -11.27 12.99 15.01
C ALA A 99 -10.92 11.67 14.29
N PRO A 100 -9.74 11.56 13.67
CA PRO A 100 -9.33 10.30 13.08
C PRO A 100 -9.16 9.26 14.18
N ASP A 101 -9.41 8.00 13.84
CA ASP A 101 -9.10 6.87 14.74
C ASP A 101 -7.58 6.75 14.92
N GLU A 102 -7.12 6.11 15.99
CA GLU A 102 -5.68 5.95 16.26
C GLU A 102 -4.97 5.26 15.08
N PHE A 103 -4.02 5.96 14.46
CA PHE A 103 -3.22 5.40 13.37
C PHE A 103 -2.23 4.35 13.87
N SER A 104 -2.29 3.15 13.28
CA SER A 104 -1.27 2.12 13.46
C SER A 104 -0.69 1.72 12.11
N TYR A 105 0.61 1.92 11.95
CA TYR A 105 1.31 1.56 10.72
C TYR A 105 1.19 0.07 10.41
N ALA A 106 1.17 -0.78 11.44
CA ALA A 106 1.07 -2.23 11.26
C ALA A 106 -0.30 -2.65 10.72
N THR A 107 -1.39 -2.01 11.16
CA THR A 107 -2.74 -2.35 10.70
C THR A 107 -2.99 -1.91 9.27
N GLU A 108 -2.33 -0.85 8.81
CA GLU A 108 -2.42 -0.38 7.42
C GLU A 108 -1.47 -1.14 6.48
N LEU A 109 -0.30 -1.58 6.98
CA LEU A 109 0.71 -2.28 6.18
C LEU A 109 0.41 -3.78 5.99
N LEU A 110 -0.03 -4.47 7.05
CA LEU A 110 -0.13 -5.93 7.05
C LEU A 110 -1.17 -6.48 6.07
N PRO A 111 -2.40 -5.95 5.96
CA PRO A 111 -3.40 -6.46 5.04
C PRO A 111 -2.95 -6.46 3.56
N PRO A 112 -2.45 -5.35 2.98
CA PRO A 112 -1.99 -5.35 1.60
C PRO A 112 -0.74 -6.23 1.41
N LEU A 113 0.17 -6.26 2.39
CA LEU A 113 1.37 -7.08 2.32
C LEU A 113 1.04 -8.58 2.33
N THR A 114 0.20 -9.03 3.26
CA THR A 114 -0.20 -10.44 3.39
C THR A 114 -0.94 -10.91 2.15
N LEU A 115 -1.85 -10.10 1.63
CA LEU A 115 -2.58 -10.40 0.41
C LEU A 115 -1.63 -10.49 -0.79
N GLY A 116 -0.75 -9.51 -0.98
CA GLY A 116 0.25 -9.51 -2.06
C GLY A 116 1.20 -10.72 -2.01
N LEU A 117 1.72 -11.05 -0.83
CA LEU A 117 2.59 -12.21 -0.62
C LEU A 117 1.87 -13.53 -0.89
N SER A 118 0.60 -13.65 -0.49
CA SER A 118 -0.20 -14.85 -0.73
C SER A 118 -0.42 -15.11 -2.23
N ILE A 119 -0.73 -14.05 -2.98
CA ILE A 119 -0.91 -14.10 -4.44
C ILE A 119 0.42 -14.43 -5.12
N THR A 120 1.50 -13.76 -4.71
CA THR A 120 2.85 -14.01 -5.24
C THR A 120 3.26 -15.47 -5.04
N LEU A 121 3.03 -16.01 -3.84
CA LEU A 121 3.33 -17.40 -3.53
C LEU A 121 2.52 -18.34 -4.42
N ALA A 122 1.21 -18.11 -4.56
CA ALA A 122 0.34 -18.92 -5.41
C ALA A 122 0.78 -18.90 -6.88
N LEU A 123 1.13 -17.73 -7.42
CA LEU A 123 1.64 -17.58 -8.79
C LEU A 123 2.98 -18.29 -8.98
N SER A 124 3.89 -18.18 -8.00
CA SER A 124 5.20 -18.85 -8.08
C SER A 124 5.06 -20.38 -8.11
N LEU A 125 4.16 -20.94 -7.31
CA LEU A 125 3.85 -22.36 -7.29
C LEU A 125 3.17 -22.80 -8.59
N ALA A 126 2.27 -21.96 -9.13
CA ALA A 126 1.63 -22.23 -10.41
C ALA A 126 2.65 -22.30 -11.56
N VAL A 127 3.54 -21.32 -11.67
CA VAL A 127 4.62 -21.31 -12.69
C VAL A 127 5.51 -22.53 -12.52
N TYR A 128 5.93 -22.83 -11.29
CA TYR A 128 6.71 -24.03 -11.02
C TYR A 128 5.99 -25.31 -11.49
N GLY A 129 4.71 -25.46 -11.13
CA GLY A 129 3.89 -26.61 -11.48
C GLY A 129 3.74 -26.80 -12.99
N VAL A 130 3.46 -25.71 -13.72
CA VAL A 130 3.31 -25.73 -15.18
C VAL A 130 4.61 -26.16 -15.86
N VAL A 131 5.75 -25.55 -15.52
CA VAL A 131 7.04 -25.87 -16.15
C VAL A 131 7.45 -27.31 -15.83
N ARG A 132 7.17 -27.77 -14.61
CA ARG A 132 7.43 -29.16 -14.23
C ARG A 132 6.54 -30.14 -15.00
N ALA A 133 5.25 -29.85 -15.16
CA ALA A 133 4.33 -30.68 -15.94
C ALA A 133 4.78 -30.80 -17.40
N VAL A 134 5.21 -29.70 -18.03
CA VAL A 134 5.77 -29.71 -19.39
C VAL A 134 7.00 -30.61 -19.48
N GLY A 135 7.91 -30.52 -18.50
CA GLY A 135 9.10 -31.38 -18.45
C GLY A 135 8.78 -32.88 -18.33
N TRP A 136 7.68 -33.23 -17.64
CA TRP A 136 7.19 -34.61 -17.56
C TRP A 136 6.62 -35.09 -18.89
N VAL A 137 5.80 -34.27 -19.54
CA VAL A 137 5.20 -34.59 -20.85
C VAL A 137 6.31 -34.81 -21.89
N ILE A 138 7.27 -33.89 -21.99
CA ILE A 138 8.40 -34.04 -22.93
C ILE A 138 9.29 -35.22 -22.54
N GLY A 139 9.60 -35.39 -21.26
CA GLY A 139 10.44 -36.50 -20.79
C GLY A 139 9.81 -37.88 -21.04
N GLY A 140 8.47 -37.98 -21.04
CA GLY A 140 7.72 -39.19 -21.39
C GLY A 140 7.70 -39.49 -22.89
N PHE A 141 7.70 -38.46 -23.75
CA PHE A 141 7.77 -38.63 -25.21
C PHE A 141 9.17 -39.02 -25.73
N VAL A 142 10.24 -38.66 -25.01
CA VAL A 142 11.64 -38.94 -25.41
C VAL A 142 12.17 -40.24 -24.75
N SER A 143 11.30 -41.01 -24.11
CA SER A 143 11.65 -42.21 -23.35
C SER A 143 11.53 -43.50 -24.15
#